data_AF-A0A1G3HKL6-F1
#
_entry.id   AF-A0A1G3HKL6-F1
#
_cell.length_a   1.000
_cell.length_b   1.000
_cell.length_c   1.000
_cell.angle_alpha   90.00
_cell.angle_beta   90.00
_cell.angle_gamma   90.00
#
_symmetry.space_group_name_H-M   'P 1'
#
loop_
_entity.id
_entity.type
_entity.pdbx_description
1 polymer ?
#
loop_
_entity_poly.entity_id
_entity_poly.type
_entity_poly.pdbx_seq_one_letter_code
_entity_poly.pdbx_strand_id
1 'polypeptide(L)' 'MFDSPIDYCPVCGQMVLLDQTHAECAREHDCAAGTPCPLQQYFTGIDFSVEQPKEKLREQGY' A
#
# COMPACT_ATOMS: atom_id res chain seq x y z
N MET A 1 -18.82 9.10 -1.80
CA MET A 1 -17.57 9.65 -1.26
C MET A 1 -16.86 8.48 -0.61
N PHE A 2 -15.77 8.00 -1.20
CA PHE A 2 -14.91 7.01 -0.56
C PHE A 2 -13.84 7.82 0.15
N ASP A 3 -13.97 7.98 1.46
CA ASP A 3 -12.85 8.47 2.25
C ASP A 3 -11.82 7.33 2.31
N SER A 4 -10.58 7.63 1.92
CA SER A 4 -9.50 6.66 2.08
C SER A 4 -9.43 6.25 3.56
N PRO A 5 -9.32 4.95 3.87
CA PRO A 5 -9.14 4.50 5.25
C PRO A 5 -7.88 5.14 5.83
N ILE A 6 -8.03 5.83 6.95
CA ILE A 6 -6.94 6.50 7.67
C ILE A 6 -6.91 6.01 9.12
N ASP A 7 -5.71 5.83 9.67
CA ASP A 7 -5.54 5.43 11.07
C ASP A 7 -4.29 6.07 11.68
N TYR A 8 -4.21 6.08 13.01
CA TYR A 8 -3.09 6.67 13.73
C TYR A 8 -1.92 5.68 13.84
N CYS A 9 -0.75 6.09 13.35
CA CYS A 9 0.46 5.29 13.46
C CYS A 9 1.19 5.63 14.78
N PRO A 10 1.36 4.66 15.71
CA PRO A 10 2.06 4.92 16.98
C PRO A 10 3.59 5.05 16.81
N VAL A 11 4.13 4.73 15.63
CA VAL A 11 5.57 4.80 15.34
C VAL A 11 5.99 6.22 14.96
N CYS A 12 5.31 6.83 13.97
CA CYS A 12 5.58 8.21 13.55
C CYS A 12 4.71 9.24 14.30
N GLY A 13 3.67 8.79 15.01
CA GLY A 13 2.77 9.65 15.77
C GLY A 13 1.85 10.51 14.91
N GLN A 14 1.58 10.10 13.66
CA GLN A 14 0.79 10.84 12.68
C GLN A 14 -0.34 9.96 12.13
N MET A 15 -1.34 10.61 11.51
CA MET A 15 -2.36 9.91 10.72
C MET A 15 -1.73 9.42 9.42
N VAL A 16 -1.92 8.14 9.10
CA VAL A 16 -1.42 7.50 7.87
C VAL A 16 -2.58 6.99 7.03
N LEU A 17 -2.43 6.99 5.71
CA LEU A 17 -3.41 6.36 4.84
C LEU A 17 -3.17 4.85 4.81
N LEU A 18 -4.22 4.06 4.79
CA LEU A 18 -4.17 2.59 4.72
C LEU A 18 -4.48 2.07 3.31
N ASP A 19 -4.93 2.94 2.39
CA ASP A 19 -5.14 2.58 0.99
C ASP A 19 -3.85 2.59 0.16
N GLN A 20 -2.78 3.19 0.67
CA GLN A 20 -1.45 3.10 0.09
C GLN A 20 -0.76 1.77 0.44
N THR A 21 0.36 1.48 -0.21
CA THR A 21 1.20 0.34 0.13
C THR A 21 2.02 0.63 1.39
N HIS A 22 2.41 -0.42 2.13
CA HIS A 22 3.31 -0.28 3.28
C HIS A 22 4.65 0.37 2.88
N ALA A 23 5.14 0.11 1.66
CA ALA A 23 6.39 0.67 1.17
C ALA A 23 6.30 2.18 0.93
N GLU A 24 5.18 2.67 0.39
CA GLU A 24 4.91 4.11 0.23
C GLU A 24 4.82 4.80 1.59
N CYS A 25 4.07 4.24 2.54
CA CYS A 25 3.96 4.82 3.89
C CYS A 25 5.32 4.89 4.58
N ALA A 26 6.14 3.83 4.46
CA ALA A 26 7.48 3.81 5.01
C ALA A 26 8.41 4.86 4.36
N ARG A 27 8.22 5.15 3.08
CA ARG A 27 8.96 6.19 2.33
C ARG A 27 8.54 7.60 2.72
N GLU A 28 7.25 7.83 2.94
CA GLU A 28 6.73 9.15 3.31
C GLU A 28 7.04 9.53 4.76
N HIS A 29 7.09 8.55 5.66
CA HIS A 29 7.31 8.79 7.09
C HIS A 29 8.72 8.42 7.56
N ASP A 30 9.64 8.11 6.65
CA ASP A 30 11.01 7.67 6.96
C ASP A 30 11.07 6.58 8.04
N CYS A 31 10.16 5.60 7.94
CA CYS A 31 10.07 4.51 8.90
C CYS A 31 11.37 3.70 8.90
N ALA A 32 11.91 3.44 10.09
CA ALA A 32 13.18 2.74 10.24
C ALA A 32 13.14 1.33 9.63
N ALA A 33 14.06 1.06 8.69
CA ALA A 33 14.20 -0.24 8.05
C ALA A 33 14.47 -1.33 9.10
N GLY A 34 13.59 -2.34 9.15
CA GLY A 34 13.70 -3.47 10.07
C GLY A 34 12.87 -3.38 11.34
N THR A 35 12.15 -2.27 11.58
CA THR A 35 11.15 -2.22 12.66
C THR A 35 9.83 -2.82 12.18
N PRO A 36 9.22 -3.78 12.91
CA PRO A 36 7.93 -4.32 12.52
C PRO A 36 6.86 -3.22 12.58
N CYS A 37 6.21 -2.94 11.44
CA CYS A 37 5.17 -1.94 11.38
C CYS A 37 3.87 -2.50 11.99
N PRO A 38 3.29 -1.88 13.03
CA PRO A 38 2.07 -2.36 13.66
C PRO A 38 0.87 -2.32 12.69
N LEU A 39 0.92 -1.44 11.69
CA LEU A 39 -0.13 -1.28 10.68
C LEU A 39 0.11 -2.11 9.41
N GLN A 40 1.17 -2.92 9.34
CA GLN A 40 1.58 -3.65 8.14
C GLN A 40 0.44 -4.46 7.49
N GLN A 41 -0.41 -5.08 8.31
CA GLN A 41 -1.52 -5.93 7.85
C GLN A 41 -2.73 -5.15 7.32
N TYR A 42 -2.81 -3.85 7.60
CA TYR A 42 -3.94 -3.00 7.23
C TYR A 42 -3.70 -2.25 5.92
N PHE A 43 -2.46 -2.19 5.42
CA PHE A 43 -2.18 -1.62 4.11
C PHE A 43 -2.77 -2.52 3.02
N THR A 44 -3.79 -2.01 2.33
CA THR A 44 -4.48 -2.72 1.24
C THR A 44 -4.07 -2.22 -0.14
N GLY A 45 -3.14 -1.28 -0.23
CA GLY A 45 -2.70 -0.69 -1.49
C GLY A 45 -2.20 -1.75 -2.47
N ILE A 46 -2.66 -1.63 -3.71
CA ILE A 46 -2.16 -2.43 -4.83
C ILE A 46 -0.94 -1.69 -5.37
N ASP A 47 0.22 -2.35 -5.30
CA ASP A 47 1.40 -1.86 -6.00
C ASP A 47 1.23 -2.13 -7.50
N PHE A 48 0.95 -1.07 -8.27
CA PHE A 48 0.82 -1.14 -9.73
C PHE A 48 2.18 -1.26 -10.44
N SER A 49 3.30 -1.19 -9.70
CA SER A 49 4.65 -1.34 -10.23
C SER A 49 5.10 -2.80 -10.26
N VAL A 50 4.40 -3.72 -9.60
CA VAL A 50 4.58 -5.16 -9.78
C VAL A 50 4.06 -5.49 -11.18
N GLU A 51 4.97 -5.87 -12.08
CA GLU A 51 4.62 -6.31 -13.43
C GLU A 51 3.55 -7.40 -13.34
N GLN A 52 2.31 -7.04 -13.69
CA GLN A 52 1.26 -8.04 -13.83
C GLN A 52 1.70 -9.02 -14.92
N PRO A 53 1.71 -10.34 -14.65
CA PRO A 53 1.96 -11.30 -15.71
C PRO A 53 0.94 -11.04 -16.81
N LYS A 54 1.45 -10.72 -17.99
CA LYS A 54 0.69 -10.38 -19.19
C LYS A 54 0.04 -11.66 -19.71
N GLU A 55 -0.88 -12.24 -18.95
CA GLU A 55 -1.67 -13.35 -19.45
C GLU A 55 -2.55 -12.80 -20.57
N LYS A 56 -2.39 -13.42 -21.73
CA LYS A 56 -2.74 -12.90 -23.04
C LYS A 56 -4.24 -12.67 -23.17
N LEU A 57 -4.74 -11.48 -22.83
CA LEU A 57 -6.12 -11.09 -23.12
C LEU A 57 -6.27 -10.62 -24.58
N ARG A 58 -5.85 -11.44 -25.55
CA ARG A 58 -6.06 -11.19 -26.99
C ARG A 58 -6.22 -12.48 -27.79
N GLU A 59 -6.98 -13.44 -27.27
CA GLU A 59 -7.43 -14.62 -28.02
C GLU A 59 -8.93 -14.85 -27.78
N GLN A 60 -9.77 -13.91 -28.24
CA GLN A 60 -11.22 -14.03 -28.48
C GLN A 60 -11.63 -12.68 -29.11
N GLY A 61 -11.64 -12.48 -30.43
CA GLY A 61 -12.33 -13.30 -31.42
C GLY A 61 -13.79 -12.86 -31.50
N TYR A 62 -14.05 -11.68 -32.09
CA TYR A 62 -15.37 -11.30 -32.61
C TYR A 62 -15.19 -10.53 -33.92
#